data_AF-A0A7Z9XNN4-F1
#
_entry.id   AF-A0A7Z9XNN4-F1
#
_cell.length_a   1.000
_cell.length_b   1.000
_cell.length_c   1.000
_cell.angle_alpha   90.00
_cell.angle_beta   90.00
_cell.angle_gamma   90.00
#
_symmetry.space_group_name_H-M   'P 1'
#
loop_
_entity.id
_entity.type
_entity.pdbx_description
1 polymer ?
#
loop_
_entity_poly.entity_id
_entity_poly.type
_entity_poly.pdbx_seq_one_letter_code
_entity_poly.pdbx_strand_id
1 'polypeptide(L)' 'MGKEVVVRVHGKYNTFNVVKNSGTWSTKYEVYKDEKYLCSFSSRADAVRRAHKEAGPNAYES' A
#
# COMPACT_ATOMS: atom_id res chain seq x y z
N MET A 1 -8.21 1.04 17.15
CA MET A 1 -7.98 1.33 15.73
C MET A 1 -6.50 1.23 15.46
N GLY A 2 -6.09 0.26 14.64
CA GLY A 2 -4.68 -0.02 14.36
C GLY A 2 -4.35 0.25 12.91
N LYS A 3 -3.22 0.91 12.67
CA LYS A 3 -2.59 0.99 11.35
C LYS A 3 -1.44 0.01 11.32
N GLU A 4 -1.49 -0.94 10.40
CA GLU A 4 -0.47 -1.97 10.23
C GLU A 4 0.04 -1.94 8.80
N VAL A 5 1.37 -1.87 8.61
CA VAL A 5 1.95 -2.04 7.26
C VAL A 5 1.85 -3.52 6.91
N VAL A 6 1.02 -3.85 5.92
CA VAL A 6 0.78 -5.24 5.50
C VAL A 6 1.61 -5.68 4.31
N VAL A 7 2.08 -4.73 3.48
CA VAL A 7 2.95 -4.99 2.32
C VAL A 7 3.82 -3.77 2.08
N ARG A 8 5.10 -3.97 1.76
CA ARG A 8 5.96 -2.93 1.19
C ARG A 8 6.33 -3.32 -0.23
N VAL A 9 6.13 -2.42 -1.19
CA VAL A 9 6.51 -2.61 -2.59
C VAL A 9 7.66 -1.67 -2.90
N HIS A 10 8.84 -2.23 -3.16
CA HIS A 10 10.03 -1.47 -3.48
C HIS A 10 10.17 -1.32 -4.99
N GLY A 11 10.05 -0.09 -5.48
CA GLY A 11 10.42 0.26 -6.85
C GLY A 11 11.89 0.64 -6.96
N LYS A 12 12.33 1.00 -8.17
CA LYS A 12 13.72 1.39 -8.44
C LYS A 12 14.17 2.65 -7.69
N TYR A 13 13.25 3.59 -7.46
CA TYR A 13 13.54 4.91 -6.86
C TYR A 13 12.58 5.32 -5.74
N ASN A 14 11.50 4.56 -5.51
CA ASN A 14 10.42 4.91 -4.60
C ASN A 14 9.99 3.65 -3.85
N THR A 15 9.56 3.79 -2.60
CA THR A 15 8.97 2.69 -1.83
C THR A 15 7.49 2.95 -1.57
N PHE A 16 6.66 1.95 -1.80
CA PHE A 16 5.23 2.01 -1.52
C PHE A 16 4.88 1.17 -0.31
N ASN A 17 4.19 1.75 0.67
CA ASN A 17 3.71 1.02 1.84
C ASN A 17 2.20 0.87 1.75
N VAL A 18 1.72 -0.38 1.78
CA VAL A 18 0.30 -0.69 1.93
C VAL A 18 0.02 -0.84 3.42
N VAL A 19 -0.77 0.08 3.96
CA VAL A 19 -1.18 0.13 5.36
C VAL A 19 -2.61 -0.34 5.46
N LYS A 20 -2.84 -1.41 6.21
CA LYS A 20 -4.17 -1.82 6.65
C LYS A 20 -4.58 -0.94 7.81
N ASN A 21 -5.59 -0.12 7.57
CA ASN A 21 -6.27 0.67 8.58
C ASN A 21 -7.55 -0.08 8.96
N SER A 22 -7.49 -0.81 10.08
CA SER A 22 -8.66 -1.54 10.59
C SER A 22 -9.35 -0.69 11.66
N GLY A 23 -10.46 -0.08 11.24
CA GLY A 23 -11.39 0.64 12.09
C GLY A 23 -12.44 -0.28 12.69
N THR A 24 -13.10 0.19 13.75
CA THR A 24 -14.15 -0.54 14.47
C THR A 24 -15.28 -1.02 13.55
N TRP A 25 -15.57 -0.30 12.45
CA TRP A 25 -16.65 -0.61 11.51
C TRP A 25 -16.21 -0.85 10.06
N SER A 26 -14.94 -0.61 9.72
CA SER A 26 -14.47 -0.82 8.34
C SER A 26 -12.96 -1.05 8.29
N THR A 27 -12.53 -1.91 7.37
CA THR A 27 -11.11 -2.10 7.05
C THR A 27 -10.82 -1.46 5.71
N LYS A 28 -9.80 -0.61 5.67
CA LYS A 28 -9.30 0.02 4.44
C LYS A 28 -7.82 -0.26 4.28
N TYR A 29 -7.35 -0.25 3.04
CA TYR A 29 -5.96 -0.44 2.67
C TYR A 29 -5.46 0.84 2.01
N GLU A 30 -4.65 1.59 2.75
CA GLU A 30 -4.08 2.86 2.33
C GLU A 30 -2.73 2.59 1.66
N VAL A 31 -2.48 3.20 0.50
CA VAL A 31 -1.22 3.13 -0.22
C VAL A 31 -0.48 4.44 0.00
N TYR A 32 0.74 4.33 0.50
CA TYR A 32 1.66 5.43 0.71
C TYR A 32 2.83 5.28 -0.24
N LYS A 33 3.31 6.36 -0.83
CA LYS A 33 4.54 6.43 -1.63
C LYS A 33 5.53 7.33 -0.90
N ASP A 34 6.66 6.78 -0.46
CA ASP A 34 7.68 7.53 0.28
C ASP A 34 7.05 8.33 1.44
N GLU A 35 6.24 7.63 2.26
CA GLU A 35 5.48 8.17 3.39
C GLU A 35 4.34 9.15 3.04
N LYS A 36 4.17 9.48 1.75
CA LYS A 36 3.08 10.33 1.27
C LYS A 36 1.85 9.51 0.92
N TYR A 37 0.70 9.84 1.51
CA TYR A 37 -0.57 9.21 1.16
C TYR A 37 -0.89 9.39 -0.33
N LEU A 38 -1.26 8.30 -1.00
CA LEU A 38 -1.54 8.29 -2.42
C LEU A 38 -3.00 7.94 -2.72
N CYS A 39 -3.49 6.83 -2.15
CA CYS A 39 -4.85 6.32 -2.40
C CYS A 39 -5.28 5.35 -1.30
N SER A 40 -6.58 5.07 -1.18
CA SER A 40 -7.12 4.03 -0.30
C SER A 40 -8.08 3.11 -1.05
N PHE A 41 -8.02 1.81 -0.75
CA PHE A 41 -8.88 0.78 -1.32
C PHE A 41 -9.58 -0.02 -0.23
N SER A 42 -10.72 -0.61 -0.56
CA SER A 42 -11.41 -1.56 0.34
C SER A 42 -10.77 -2.95 0.32
N SER A 43 -9.92 -3.24 -0.67
CA SER A 43 -9.31 -4.55 -0.90
C SER A 43 -7.78 -4.48 -0.89
N ARG A 44 -7.14 -5.43 -0.18
CA ARG A 44 -5.67 -5.57 -0.14
C ARG A 44 -5.09 -5.75 -1.55
N ALA A 45 -5.69 -6.64 -2.34
CA ALA A 45 -5.22 -6.97 -3.68
C ALA A 45 -5.23 -5.74 -4.61
N ASP A 46 -6.24 -4.89 -4.53
CA ASP A 46 -6.30 -3.65 -5.31
C ASP A 46 -5.22 -2.65 -4.90
N ALA A 47 -5.02 -2.47 -3.59
CA ALA A 47 -3.98 -1.59 -3.07
C ALA A 47 -2.58 -2.03 -3.52
N VAL A 48 -2.29 -3.33 -3.40
CA VAL A 48 -1.02 -3.94 -3.82
C VAL A 48 -0.83 -3.83 -5.33
N ARG A 49 -1.85 -4.17 -6.12
CA ARG A 49 -1.80 -4.07 -7.58
C ARG A 49 -1.53 -2.63 -8.03
N ARG A 50 -2.13 -1.63 -7.38
CA ARG A 50 -1.88 -0.22 -7.67
C ARG A 50 -0.45 0.17 -7.34
N ALA A 51 0.06 -0.25 -6.18
CA ALA A 51 1.43 -0.01 -5.75
C ALA A 51 2.45 -0.63 -6.73
N HIS A 52 2.26 -1.89 -7.14
CA HIS A 52 3.08 -2.53 -8.17
C HIS A 52 3.06 -1.79 -9.51
N LYS A 53 1.88 -1.38 -9.96
CA LYS A 53 1.73 -0.63 -11.22
C LYS A 53 2.47 0.70 -11.20
N GLU A 54 2.52 1.37 -10.05
CA GLU A 54 3.26 2.64 -9.88
C GLU A 54 4.76 2.46 -9.61
N ALA A 55 5.15 1.38 -8.94
CA ALA A 55 6.54 1.05 -8.66
C ALA A 55 7.32 0.61 -9.92
N GLY A 56 6.60 0.14 -10.94
CA GLY A 56 7.14 -0.17 -12.26
C GLY A 56 7.56 -1.65 -12.43
N PRO A 57 8.17 -2.01 -13.56
CA PRO A 57 8.40 -3.41 -13.96
C PRO A 57 9.40 -4.17 -13.08
N ASN A 58 10.18 -3.49 -12.25
CA ASN A 58 11.14 -4.09 -11.32
C ASN A 58 10.69 -3.99 -9.86
N ALA A 59 9.41 -3.75 -9.63
CA ALA A 59 8.85 -3.67 -8.30
C ALA A 59 8.81 -5.06 -7.64
N TYR A 60 9.25 -5.15 -6.39
CA TYR A 60 9.13 -6.38 -5.60
C TYR A 60 8.53 -6.09 -4.22
N GLU A 61 7.90 -7.11 -3.64
CA GLU A 61 7.28 -7.03 -2.32
C GLU A 61 8.27 -7.50 -1.24
N SER A 62 8.22 -6.87 -0.07
CA SER A 62 8.94 -7.28 1.15
C SER A 62 8.06 -7.21 2.39
#